data_AF-A0A6H3NNZ9-F1
#
_entry.id   AF-A0A6H3NNZ9-F1
#
_cell.length_a   1.000
_cell.length_b   1.000
_cell.length_c   1.000
_cell.angle_alpha   90.00
_cell.angle_beta   90.00
_cell.angle_gamma   90.00
#
_symmetry.space_group_name_H-M   'P 1'
#
loop_
_entity.id
_entity.type
_entity.pdbx_description
1 polymer ?
#
loop_
_entity_poly.entity_id
_entity_poly.type
_entity_poly.pdbx_seq_one_letter_code
_entity_poly.pdbx_strand_id
1 'polypeptide(L)'
;MKLKLIGKNSDDVGKQLEDIVVQILKHKAISDISTNIVGSGANELDVTGTYTLPTGQKRKLICECKAYSKPLSLPDWEKFCGKLYLEKSRRNNQDVYGILIAFSGINGNVKGSFEEYNLSNDNISIYSGDHLYEILKEIYYLKNIEVIIAEIQKYTTRKYSEIFLTFYNNQCYWVIKFLDSTFSLLSTNGLLIQKSELEIQNLIEALKWLDENLQFISLEEEFEKEQSIKNLTSEIISNFIDSNFIKTKVEIEKYQNNSEITNVTIENLINTGIIYPGKDDTLTLNTKNKKIDILKNLLIGRFPLRILNTKNYESIVDHELLDLIISIQKMDFLNQEERNEVLSILKLSPSAIYYSINPDPMISNDVNDPIIEIYENVIKFKRDYFFRNLYKHLKNDFQNTFLAEHFYTNNKINEIEENISYKIKSKNEVLYHREIVDRTGIAQMTDGKKIYIKILPDIKIPDPLE
;
A
#
# COMPACT_ATOMS: atom_id res chain seq x y z
N MET A 1 19.14 -8.45 1.36
CA MET A 1 18.55 -7.35 2.18
C MET A 1 19.63 -6.59 2.95
N LYS A 2 19.55 -5.27 3.12
CA LYS A 2 20.48 -4.51 3.98
C LYS A 2 19.96 -4.46 5.42
N LEU A 3 20.85 -4.71 6.37
CA LEU A 3 20.59 -4.61 7.80
C LEU A 3 21.49 -3.55 8.42
N LYS A 4 20.92 -2.69 9.26
CA LYS A 4 21.68 -1.70 10.03
C LYS A 4 21.36 -1.84 11.51
N LEU A 5 22.40 -1.78 12.33
CA LEU A 5 22.30 -1.63 13.77
C LEU A 5 22.41 -0.13 14.08
N ILE A 6 21.44 0.40 14.80
CA ILE A 6 21.38 1.81 15.16
C ILE A 6 21.55 1.93 16.66
N GLY A 7 22.47 2.78 17.08
CA GLY A 7 22.71 3.09 18.48
C GLY A 7 23.14 4.54 18.64
N LYS A 8 23.11 5.02 19.88
CA LYS A 8 23.50 6.40 20.22
C LYS A 8 25.00 6.63 20.04
N ASN A 9 25.81 5.57 20.13
CA ASN A 9 27.26 5.56 19.96
C ASN A 9 27.75 4.14 19.62
N SER A 10 29.06 3.96 19.43
CA SER A 10 29.67 2.66 19.11
C SER A 10 29.43 1.58 20.15
N ASP A 11 29.41 1.95 21.44
CA ASP A 11 29.27 1.01 22.55
C ASP A 11 27.84 0.48 22.62
N ASP A 12 26.86 1.35 22.41
CA ASP A 12 25.43 0.99 22.30
C ASP A 12 25.20 0.07 21.10
N VAL A 13 25.83 0.35 19.95
CA VAL A 13 25.78 -0.54 18.78
C VAL A 13 26.38 -1.92 19.10
N GLY A 14 27.52 -1.96 19.82
CA GLY A 14 28.15 -3.21 20.26
C GLY A 14 27.24 -4.03 21.17
N LYS A 15 26.63 -3.38 22.17
CA LYS A 15 25.69 -4.04 23.08
C LYS A 15 24.45 -4.58 22.36
N GLN A 16 23.87 -3.79 21.45
CA GLN A 16 22.70 -4.23 20.68
C GLN A 16 23.05 -5.37 19.72
N LEU A 17 24.26 -5.37 19.16
CA LEU A 17 24.76 -6.49 18.35
C LEU A 17 24.82 -7.77 19.18
N GLU A 18 25.37 -7.72 20.40
CA GLU A 18 25.40 -8.87 21.30
C GLU A 18 24.00 -9.37 21.65
N ASP A 19 23.07 -8.47 22.00
CA ASP A 19 21.70 -8.83 22.35
C ASP A 19 20.99 -9.58 21.21
N ILE A 20 21.14 -9.11 19.96
CA ILE A 20 20.55 -9.80 18.80
C ILE A 20 21.23 -11.15 18.56
N VAL A 21 22.56 -11.22 18.72
CA VAL A 21 23.30 -12.48 18.58
C VAL A 21 22.78 -13.50 19.59
N VAL A 22 22.55 -13.10 20.85
CA VAL A 22 21.95 -13.98 21.86
C VAL A 22 20.58 -14.50 21.40
N GLN A 23 19.73 -13.65 20.80
CA GLN A 23 18.43 -14.08 20.27
C GLN A 23 18.59 -15.07 19.10
N ILE A 24 19.51 -14.80 18.17
CA ILE A 24 19.84 -15.71 17.06
C ILE A 24 20.28 -17.08 17.58
N LEU A 25 21.18 -17.11 18.56
CA LEU A 25 21.70 -18.35 19.11
C LEU A 25 20.61 -19.13 19.87
N LYS A 26 19.75 -18.44 20.64
CA LYS A 26 18.58 -19.06 21.29
C LYS A 26 17.61 -19.68 20.27
N HIS A 27 17.34 -18.97 19.18
CA HIS A 27 16.49 -19.47 18.08
C HIS A 27 17.08 -20.73 17.43
N LYS A 28 18.41 -20.87 17.42
CA LYS A 28 19.13 -22.08 16.99
C LYS A 28 19.29 -23.14 18.09
N ALA A 29 18.51 -23.05 19.17
CA ALA A 29 18.51 -23.99 20.30
C ALA A 29 19.87 -24.13 21.02
N ILE A 30 20.68 -23.08 21.02
CA ILE A 30 21.95 -23.02 21.78
C ILE A 30 21.65 -22.63 23.22
N SER A 31 22.21 -23.36 24.19
CA SER A 31 22.03 -23.14 25.62
C SER A 31 23.27 -22.51 26.27
N ASP A 32 23.16 -22.11 27.54
CA ASP A 32 24.29 -21.64 28.38
C ASP A 32 25.08 -20.48 27.76
N ILE A 33 24.35 -19.53 27.16
CA ILE A 33 24.94 -18.42 26.40
C ILE A 33 25.52 -17.39 27.37
N SER A 34 26.79 -17.04 27.17
CA SER A 34 27.51 -16.00 27.91
C SER A 34 28.17 -15.03 26.93
N THR A 35 28.09 -13.71 27.17
CA THR A 35 28.71 -12.67 26.34
C THR A 35 29.99 -12.13 26.99
N ASN A 36 30.87 -11.50 26.20
CA ASN A 36 32.07 -10.80 26.64
C ASN A 36 33.02 -11.61 27.55
N ILE A 37 33.45 -12.78 27.06
CA ILE A 37 34.38 -13.63 27.82
C ILE A 37 35.83 -13.29 27.47
N VAL A 38 36.59 -12.88 28.48
CA VAL A 38 38.05 -12.70 28.38
C VAL A 38 38.76 -13.98 28.84
N GLY A 39 39.38 -14.71 27.90
CA GLY A 39 40.18 -15.89 28.19
C GLY A 39 41.63 -15.57 28.58
N SER A 40 42.39 -16.60 28.94
CA SER A 40 43.83 -16.47 29.20
C SER A 40 44.57 -15.90 27.99
N GLY A 41 45.51 -14.98 28.23
CA GLY A 41 46.26 -14.27 27.18
C GLY A 41 45.50 -13.13 26.49
N ALA A 42 44.49 -12.54 27.16
CA ALA A 42 43.65 -11.46 26.61
C ALA A 42 42.89 -11.85 25.33
N ASN A 43 42.56 -13.14 25.17
CA ASN A 43 41.73 -13.60 24.05
C ASN A 43 40.25 -13.34 24.35
N GLU A 44 39.69 -12.31 23.75
CA GLU A 44 38.29 -11.92 23.91
C GLU A 44 37.39 -12.70 22.94
N LEU A 45 36.33 -13.32 23.46
CA LEU A 45 35.27 -13.97 22.70
C LEU A 45 33.96 -13.20 22.91
N ASP A 46 33.36 -12.76 21.80
CA ASP A 46 32.14 -11.95 21.83
C ASP A 46 31.00 -12.72 22.52
N VAL A 47 30.73 -13.96 22.10
CA VAL A 47 29.70 -14.83 22.70
C VAL A 47 30.17 -16.29 22.74
N THR A 48 29.80 -17.01 23.80
CA THR A 48 29.99 -18.47 23.90
C THR A 48 28.70 -19.15 24.31
N GLY A 49 28.58 -20.46 24.03
CA GLY A 49 27.43 -21.25 24.46
C GLY A 49 27.67 -22.75 24.33
N THR A 50 26.60 -23.51 24.44
CA THR A 50 26.59 -24.97 24.32
C THR A 50 25.64 -25.40 23.22
N TYR A 51 26.16 -26.08 22.21
CA TYR A 51 25.37 -26.72 21.16
C TYR A 51 25.14 -28.18 21.52
N THR A 52 23.88 -28.59 21.63
CA THR A 52 23.51 -29.98 21.93
C THR A 52 23.13 -30.68 20.64
N LEU A 53 23.89 -31.70 20.26
CA LEU A 53 23.59 -32.53 19.10
C LEU A 53 22.31 -33.35 19.32
N PRO A 54 21.63 -33.81 18.25
CA PRO A 54 20.47 -34.71 18.38
C PRO A 54 20.76 -35.99 19.19
N THR A 55 22.04 -36.40 19.25
CA THR A 55 22.52 -37.52 20.06
C THR A 55 22.62 -37.22 21.56
N GLY A 56 22.36 -35.98 21.99
CA GLY A 56 22.51 -35.51 23.37
C GLY A 56 23.92 -35.06 23.75
N GLN A 57 24.91 -35.24 22.85
CA GLN A 57 26.28 -34.79 23.08
C GLN A 57 26.37 -33.26 23.05
N LYS A 58 27.00 -32.68 24.07
CA LYS A 58 27.21 -31.24 24.21
C LYS A 58 28.56 -30.83 23.61
N ARG A 59 28.55 -29.85 22.72
CA ARG A 59 29.74 -29.21 22.13
C ARG A 59 29.82 -27.76 22.58
N LYS A 60 31.04 -27.28 22.87
CA LYS A 60 31.24 -25.85 23.14
C LYS A 60 31.07 -25.07 21.84
N LEU A 61 30.42 -23.94 21.93
CA LEU A 61 30.23 -22.99 20.85
C LEU A 61 30.97 -21.69 21.17
N ILE A 62 31.69 -21.18 20.17
CA ILE A 62 32.21 -19.81 20.18
C ILE A 62 31.56 -19.05 19.03
N CYS A 63 31.20 -17.81 19.29
CA CYS A 63 30.58 -16.94 18.31
C CYS A 63 31.30 -15.60 18.29
N GLU A 64 31.66 -15.16 17.09
CA GLU A 64 32.19 -13.83 16.81
C GLU A 64 31.15 -13.07 15.99
N CYS A 65 30.94 -11.80 16.30
CA CYS A 65 29.96 -10.97 15.62
C CYS A 65 30.55 -9.63 15.23
N LYS A 66 30.19 -9.13 14.03
CA LYS A 66 30.69 -7.87 13.50
C LYS A 66 29.62 -7.12 12.70
N ALA A 67 29.52 -5.82 12.97
CA ALA A 67 28.57 -4.89 12.33
C ALA A 67 29.29 -3.64 11.78
N TYR A 68 30.32 -3.85 10.97
CA TYR A 68 31.05 -2.76 10.32
C TYR A 68 30.25 -2.10 9.20
N SER A 69 30.66 -0.93 8.70
CA SER A 69 30.04 -0.33 7.51
C SER A 69 30.38 -1.06 6.20
N LYS A 70 31.41 -1.92 6.22
CA LYS A 70 31.90 -2.69 5.06
C LYS A 70 31.82 -4.20 5.34
N PRO A 71 31.73 -5.05 4.29
CA PRO A 71 31.80 -6.49 4.44
C PRO A 71 33.10 -6.95 5.13
N LEU A 72 33.05 -8.07 5.84
CA LEU A 72 34.21 -8.64 6.51
C LEU A 72 35.34 -8.97 5.54
N SER A 73 36.56 -8.74 6.03
CA SER A 73 37.80 -8.93 5.29
C SER A 73 38.51 -10.23 5.67
N LEU A 74 39.47 -10.66 4.85
CA LEU A 74 40.23 -11.88 5.10
C LEU A 74 40.99 -11.86 6.45
N PRO A 75 41.59 -10.73 6.88
CA PRO A 75 42.17 -10.63 8.22
C PRO A 75 41.16 -10.89 9.36
N ASP A 76 39.91 -10.48 9.22
CA ASP A 76 38.88 -10.72 10.24
C ASP A 76 38.54 -12.21 10.32
N TRP A 77 38.44 -12.85 9.16
CA TRP A 77 38.22 -14.30 9.04
C TRP A 77 39.38 -15.10 9.63
N GLU A 78 40.63 -14.77 9.30
CA GLU A 78 41.82 -15.45 9.82
C GLU A 78 41.93 -15.33 11.35
N LYS A 79 41.64 -14.14 11.90
CA LYS A 79 41.58 -13.94 13.35
C LYS A 79 40.55 -14.85 14.00
N PHE A 80 39.35 -14.96 13.43
CA PHE A 80 38.31 -15.86 13.93
C PHE A 80 38.74 -17.34 13.88
N CYS A 81 39.31 -17.78 12.76
CA CYS A 81 39.86 -19.13 12.63
C CYS A 81 40.96 -19.42 13.67
N GLY A 82 41.84 -18.44 13.93
CA GLY A 82 42.86 -18.53 14.98
C GLY A 82 42.26 -18.69 16.38
N LYS A 83 41.20 -17.93 16.71
CA LYS A 83 40.47 -18.06 17.98
C LYS A 83 39.88 -19.47 18.14
N LEU A 84 39.28 -20.00 17.08
CA LEU A 84 38.71 -21.36 17.08
C LEU A 84 39.79 -22.43 17.27
N TYR A 85 40.92 -22.30 16.58
CA TYR A 85 42.05 -23.22 16.72
C TYR A 85 42.62 -23.24 18.15
N LEU A 86 42.77 -22.06 18.76
CA LEU A 86 43.23 -21.95 20.16
C LEU A 86 42.26 -22.62 21.13
N GLU A 87 40.95 -22.44 20.96
CA GLU A 87 39.94 -23.09 21.81
C GLU A 87 39.90 -24.62 21.63
N LYS A 88 40.05 -25.13 20.40
CA LYS A 88 40.22 -26.57 20.16
C LYS A 88 41.48 -27.11 20.85
N SER A 89 42.60 -26.41 20.72
CA SER A 89 43.89 -26.81 21.29
C SER A 89 43.83 -26.86 22.83
N ARG A 90 43.20 -25.87 23.47
CA ARG A 90 43.01 -25.82 24.93
C ARG A 90 42.18 -26.98 25.48
N ARG A 91 41.37 -27.62 24.64
CA ARG A 91 40.44 -28.69 25.03
C ARG A 91 40.88 -30.06 24.53
N ASN A 92 42.18 -30.28 24.29
CA ASN A 92 42.72 -31.54 23.80
C ASN A 92 42.02 -32.04 22.52
N ASN A 93 41.75 -31.14 21.56
CA ASN A 93 41.06 -31.43 20.30
C ASN A 93 39.61 -31.94 20.45
N GLN A 94 38.92 -31.59 21.55
CA GLN A 94 37.47 -31.75 21.61
C GLN A 94 36.76 -30.84 20.58
N ASP A 95 35.61 -31.29 20.09
CA ASP A 95 34.82 -30.55 19.11
C ASP A 95 34.34 -29.20 19.66
N VAL A 96 34.85 -28.12 19.05
CA VAL A 96 34.37 -26.75 19.25
C VAL A 96 33.69 -26.30 17.96
N TYR A 97 32.47 -25.79 18.09
CA TYR A 97 31.71 -25.21 16.99
C TYR A 97 31.92 -23.70 16.93
N GLY A 98 32.22 -23.19 15.74
CA GLY A 98 32.42 -21.76 15.48
C GLY A 98 31.23 -21.16 14.74
N ILE A 99 30.74 -20.02 15.20
CA ILE A 99 29.78 -19.20 14.47
C ILE A 99 30.37 -17.81 14.21
N LEU A 100 30.29 -17.34 12.97
CA LEU A 100 30.63 -15.96 12.60
C LEU A 100 29.37 -15.27 12.08
N ILE A 101 28.95 -14.17 12.73
CA ILE A 101 27.78 -13.38 12.33
C ILE A 101 28.25 -12.03 11.77
N ALA A 102 27.93 -11.77 10.50
CA ALA A 102 28.37 -10.57 9.78
C ALA A 102 27.16 -9.79 9.24
N PHE A 103 26.79 -8.69 9.91
CA PHE A 103 25.64 -7.86 9.53
C PHE A 103 25.80 -7.16 8.18
N SER A 104 27.05 -6.81 7.84
CA SER A 104 27.37 -6.11 6.59
C SER A 104 27.88 -7.03 5.48
N GLY A 105 27.72 -8.34 5.67
CA GLY A 105 28.16 -9.34 4.70
C GLY A 105 29.63 -9.72 4.84
N ILE A 106 30.04 -10.63 3.96
CA ILE A 106 31.43 -11.08 3.78
C ILE A 106 31.88 -10.75 2.35
N ASN A 107 33.16 -10.47 2.14
CA ASN A 107 33.69 -10.25 0.80
C ASN A 107 33.98 -11.59 0.07
N GLY A 108 34.31 -11.52 -1.22
CA GLY A 108 34.58 -12.70 -2.06
C GLY A 108 35.75 -13.57 -1.58
N ASN A 109 36.78 -12.96 -0.99
CA ASN A 109 37.95 -13.68 -0.49
C ASN A 109 37.60 -14.51 0.76
N VAL A 110 36.81 -13.92 1.68
CA VAL A 110 36.31 -14.64 2.86
C VAL A 110 35.38 -15.77 2.43
N LYS A 111 34.49 -15.52 1.46
CA LYS A 111 33.60 -16.55 0.92
C LYS A 111 34.38 -17.75 0.36
N GLY A 112 35.37 -17.49 -0.51
CA GLY A 112 36.19 -18.56 -1.10
C GLY A 112 36.98 -19.33 -0.05
N SER A 113 37.59 -18.64 0.92
CA SER A 113 38.33 -19.30 2.02
C SER A 113 37.42 -20.13 2.93
N PHE A 114 36.21 -19.66 3.22
CA PHE A 114 35.24 -20.41 3.99
C PHE A 114 34.78 -21.67 3.26
N GLU A 115 34.47 -21.57 1.96
CA GLU A 115 34.06 -22.73 1.15
C GLU A 115 35.16 -23.81 1.11
N GLU A 116 36.42 -23.43 0.94
CA GLU A 116 37.56 -24.35 0.98
C GLU A 116 37.75 -24.98 2.36
N TYR A 117 37.66 -24.18 3.43
CA TYR A 117 37.75 -24.68 4.81
C TYR A 117 36.65 -25.71 5.12
N ASN A 118 35.42 -25.42 4.69
CA ASN A 118 34.24 -26.22 4.98
C ASN A 118 34.22 -27.56 4.25
N LEU A 119 34.99 -27.72 3.15
CA LEU A 119 35.22 -29.02 2.51
C LEU A 119 35.94 -30.02 3.45
N SER A 120 36.76 -29.50 4.37
CA SER A 120 37.60 -30.31 5.26
C SER A 120 37.15 -30.29 6.72
N ASN A 121 36.26 -29.37 7.10
CA ASN A 121 35.82 -29.14 8.48
C ASN A 121 34.38 -28.64 8.53
N ASP A 122 33.46 -29.40 9.12
CA ASP A 122 32.02 -29.06 9.22
C ASP A 122 31.65 -28.26 10.48
N ASN A 123 32.65 -27.71 11.17
CA ASN A 123 32.48 -27.16 12.51
C ASN A 123 32.39 -25.62 12.56
N ILE A 124 32.24 -24.95 11.40
CA ILE A 124 32.06 -23.50 11.30
C ILE A 124 30.79 -23.15 10.51
N SER A 125 30.05 -22.15 10.97
CA SER A 125 28.97 -21.51 10.20
C SER A 125 29.17 -20.00 10.09
N ILE A 126 28.85 -19.45 8.92
CA ILE A 126 28.77 -18.00 8.70
C ILE A 126 27.32 -17.60 8.45
N TYR A 127 26.81 -16.66 9.24
CA TYR A 127 25.51 -16.02 9.02
C TYR A 127 25.72 -14.59 8.55
N SER A 128 25.35 -14.31 7.29
CA SER A 128 25.48 -12.99 6.70
C SER A 128 24.46 -12.77 5.59
N GLY A 129 24.23 -11.52 5.20
CA GLY A 129 23.36 -11.15 4.09
C GLY A 129 21.95 -11.75 4.22
N ASP A 130 21.49 -12.42 3.17
CA ASP A 130 20.13 -12.99 3.11
C ASP A 130 19.91 -14.12 4.12
N HIS A 131 20.94 -14.89 4.48
CA HIS A 131 20.82 -15.94 5.50
C HIS A 131 20.52 -15.35 6.89
N LEU A 132 21.19 -14.24 7.22
CA LEU A 132 20.92 -13.51 8.47
C LEU A 132 19.51 -12.89 8.44
N TYR A 133 19.10 -12.34 7.29
CA TYR A 133 17.75 -11.81 7.11
C TYR A 133 16.66 -12.87 7.35
N GLU A 134 16.78 -14.08 6.80
CA GLU A 134 15.77 -15.14 7.00
C GLU A 134 15.66 -15.57 8.47
N ILE A 135 16.77 -15.62 9.21
CA ILE A 135 16.74 -15.91 10.65
C ILE A 135 15.99 -14.80 11.40
N LEU A 136 16.30 -13.54 11.09
CA LEU A 136 15.66 -12.40 11.75
C LEU A 136 14.19 -12.27 11.39
N LYS A 137 13.83 -12.67 10.16
CA LYS A 137 12.44 -12.79 9.72
C LYS A 137 11.64 -13.75 10.59
N GLU A 138 12.22 -14.88 10.97
CA GLU A 138 11.60 -15.83 11.89
C GLU A 138 11.51 -15.28 13.32
N ILE A 139 12.59 -14.70 13.84
CA ILE A 139 12.66 -14.19 15.23
C ILE A 139 11.69 -13.03 15.46
N TYR A 140 11.61 -12.11 14.49
CA TYR A 140 10.85 -10.86 14.62
C TYR A 140 9.55 -10.84 13.79
N TYR A 141 9.17 -11.99 13.23
CA TYR A 141 7.96 -12.16 12.41
C TYR A 141 7.86 -11.12 11.28
N LEU A 142 8.97 -10.88 10.58
CA LEU A 142 9.03 -9.82 9.58
C LEU A 142 8.16 -10.17 8.37
N LYS A 143 7.34 -9.22 7.92
CA LYS A 143 6.65 -9.37 6.64
C LYS A 143 7.63 -9.27 5.47
N ASN A 144 7.26 -9.93 4.36
CA ASN A 144 7.99 -9.83 3.11
C ASN A 144 8.06 -8.40 2.60
N ILE A 145 9.17 -8.05 1.95
CA ILE A 145 9.43 -6.70 1.45
C ILE A 145 8.38 -6.24 0.43
N GLU A 146 7.82 -7.15 -0.38
CA GLU A 146 6.77 -6.84 -1.34
C GLU A 146 5.50 -6.35 -0.64
N VAL A 147 5.18 -6.93 0.53
CA VAL A 147 4.04 -6.51 1.34
C VAL A 147 4.32 -5.13 1.94
N ILE A 148 5.53 -4.89 2.41
CA ILE A 148 5.94 -3.57 2.93
C ILE A 148 5.83 -2.50 1.84
N ILE A 149 6.27 -2.79 0.62
CA ILE A 149 6.14 -1.89 -0.54
C ILE A 149 4.67 -1.59 -0.82
N ALA A 150 3.81 -2.62 -0.82
CA ALA A 150 2.38 -2.42 -1.03
C ALA A 150 1.73 -1.59 0.08
N GLU A 151 2.17 -1.70 1.34
CA GLU A 151 1.71 -0.83 2.44
C GLU A 151 2.16 0.62 2.23
N ILE A 152 3.42 0.88 1.89
CA ILE A 152 3.94 2.24 1.65
C ILE A 152 3.15 2.96 0.56
N GLN A 153 2.83 2.25 -0.52
CA GLN A 153 2.10 2.79 -1.68
C GLN A 153 0.67 3.23 -1.37
N LYS A 154 0.11 2.82 -0.22
CA LYS A 154 -1.21 3.30 0.23
C LYS A 154 -1.15 4.73 0.78
N TYR A 155 0.01 5.13 1.30
CA TYR A 155 0.15 6.38 2.05
C TYR A 155 0.87 7.49 1.28
N THR A 156 1.75 7.14 0.34
CA THR A 156 2.51 8.12 -0.43
C THR A 156 2.78 7.66 -1.85
N THR A 157 2.90 8.63 -2.76
CA THR A 157 3.36 8.44 -4.14
C THR A 157 4.86 8.73 -4.30
N ARG A 158 5.56 9.09 -3.22
CA ARG A 158 7.00 9.37 -3.22
C ARG A 158 7.80 8.15 -3.67
N LYS A 159 8.82 8.41 -4.48
CA LYS A 159 9.80 7.39 -4.88
C LYS A 159 10.84 7.19 -3.79
N TYR A 160 11.05 5.94 -3.39
CA TYR A 160 12.10 5.56 -2.45
C TYR A 160 13.42 5.24 -3.15
N SER A 161 14.53 5.53 -2.47
CA SER A 161 15.89 5.17 -2.89
C SER A 161 16.37 3.86 -2.27
N GLU A 162 15.96 3.59 -1.03
CA GLU A 162 16.38 2.41 -0.27
C GLU A 162 15.30 2.00 0.73
N ILE A 163 15.07 0.70 0.88
CA ILE A 163 14.34 0.13 2.02
C ILE A 163 15.28 -0.85 2.71
N PHE A 164 15.45 -0.68 4.02
CA PHE A 164 16.33 -1.53 4.81
C PHE A 164 15.75 -1.79 6.20
N LEU A 165 16.24 -2.85 6.83
CA LEU A 165 15.90 -3.17 8.22
C LEU A 165 16.87 -2.50 9.17
N THR A 166 16.31 -1.91 10.20
CA THR A 166 17.04 -1.34 11.32
C THR A 166 16.71 -2.08 12.60
N PHE A 167 17.75 -2.35 13.37
CA PHE A 167 17.63 -2.80 14.75
C PHE A 167 17.89 -1.64 15.69
N TYR A 168 16.98 -1.44 16.62
CA TYR A 168 17.09 -0.44 17.67
C TYR A 168 16.40 -0.94 18.93
N ASN A 169 17.12 -0.93 20.05
CA ASN A 169 16.58 -1.27 21.37
C ASN A 169 15.82 -2.62 21.39
N ASN A 170 16.45 -3.66 20.84
CA ASN A 170 15.90 -5.02 20.73
C ASN A 170 14.63 -5.16 19.89
N GLN A 171 14.30 -4.17 19.06
CA GLN A 171 13.22 -4.23 18.09
C GLN A 171 13.71 -4.01 16.66
N CYS A 172 12.91 -4.48 15.71
CA CYS A 172 13.14 -4.29 14.27
C CYS A 172 12.18 -3.26 13.69
N TYR A 173 12.71 -2.42 12.81
CA TYR A 173 11.96 -1.42 12.09
C TYR A 173 12.34 -1.44 10.61
N TRP A 174 11.36 -1.23 9.74
CA TRP A 174 11.62 -0.92 8.34
C TRP A 174 11.88 0.57 8.21
N VAL A 175 12.99 0.92 7.58
CA VAL A 175 13.32 2.30 7.21
C VAL A 175 13.17 2.46 5.71
N ILE A 176 12.37 3.44 5.32
CA ILE A 176 12.13 3.80 3.93
C ILE A 176 12.82 5.12 3.67
N LYS A 177 13.93 5.11 2.93
CA LYS A 177 14.62 6.34 2.53
C LYS A 177 14.07 6.80 1.18
N PHE A 178 13.60 8.04 1.11
CA PHE A 178 13.11 8.66 -0.11
C PHE A 178 14.23 9.32 -0.91
N LEU A 179 13.96 9.66 -2.17
CA LEU A 179 14.96 10.31 -3.05
C LEU A 179 15.29 11.75 -2.62
N ASP A 180 14.39 12.41 -1.89
CA ASP A 180 14.52 13.80 -1.45
C ASP A 180 15.15 13.96 -0.06
N SER A 181 15.97 12.99 0.35
CA SER A 181 16.62 12.96 1.67
C SER A 181 15.64 12.93 2.85
N THR A 182 14.40 12.49 2.63
CA THR A 182 13.47 12.19 3.72
C THR A 182 13.45 10.69 4.03
N PHE A 183 12.93 10.30 5.19
CA PHE A 183 12.67 8.91 5.52
C PHE A 183 11.43 8.72 6.37
N SER A 184 10.86 7.51 6.33
CA SER A 184 9.80 7.10 7.25
C SER A 184 10.09 5.73 7.85
N LEU A 185 9.32 5.37 8.88
CA LEU A 185 9.48 4.15 9.65
C LEU A 185 8.19 3.34 9.63
N LEU A 186 8.31 2.03 9.47
CA LEU A 186 7.23 1.07 9.65
C LEU A 186 7.66 -0.01 10.65
N SER A 187 6.69 -0.53 11.39
CA SER A 187 6.89 -1.72 12.24
C SER A 187 7.20 -2.96 11.39
N THR A 188 7.65 -4.04 12.01
CA THR A 188 7.92 -5.34 11.35
C THR A 188 6.79 -5.86 10.47
N ASN A 189 5.55 -5.51 10.83
CA ASN A 189 4.31 -5.92 10.17
C ASN A 189 3.81 -4.94 9.09
N GLY A 190 4.56 -3.87 8.82
CA GLY A 190 4.20 -2.83 7.86
C GLY A 190 3.19 -1.81 8.39
N LEU A 191 2.90 -1.82 9.70
CA LEU A 191 2.04 -0.81 10.32
C LEU A 191 2.81 0.48 10.54
N LEU A 192 2.10 1.61 10.35
CA LEU A 192 2.59 2.94 10.65
C LEU A 192 2.98 3.05 12.12
N ILE A 193 4.09 3.75 12.37
CA ILE A 193 4.60 3.99 13.71
C ILE A 193 4.21 5.39 14.14
N GLN A 194 3.69 5.52 15.35
CA GLN A 194 3.36 6.82 15.93
C GLN A 194 4.63 7.55 16.39
N LYS A 195 4.88 8.71 15.80
CA LYS A 195 6.02 9.58 16.11
C LYS A 195 6.06 10.07 17.57
N SER A 196 4.91 10.07 18.25
CA SER A 196 4.79 10.56 19.63
C SER A 196 5.48 9.68 20.66
N GLU A 197 5.78 8.42 20.33
CA GLU A 197 6.46 7.50 21.23
C GLU A 197 7.94 7.89 21.42
N LEU A 198 8.38 8.02 22.68
CA LEU A 198 9.74 8.45 23.02
C LEU A 198 10.83 7.56 22.40
N GLU A 199 10.60 6.25 22.34
CA GLU A 199 11.52 5.29 21.71
C GLU A 199 11.73 5.59 20.22
N ILE A 200 10.65 5.94 19.51
CA ILE A 200 10.67 6.25 18.09
C ILE A 200 11.35 7.59 17.84
N GLN A 201 11.16 8.57 18.72
CA GLN A 201 11.90 9.84 18.65
C GLN A 201 13.42 9.60 18.80
N ASN A 202 13.81 8.77 19.77
CA ASN A 202 15.22 8.42 19.95
C ASN A 202 15.79 7.65 18.74
N LEU A 203 15.01 6.75 18.12
CA LEU A 203 15.38 6.08 16.88
C LEU A 203 15.55 7.08 15.72
N ILE A 204 14.61 8.01 15.56
CA ILE A 204 14.68 9.05 14.54
C ILE A 204 15.96 9.89 14.70
N GLU A 205 16.29 10.29 15.93
CA GLU A 205 17.52 11.02 16.23
C GLU A 205 18.78 10.19 15.94
N ALA A 206 18.78 8.91 16.32
CA ALA A 206 19.90 8.01 16.04
C ALA A 206 20.07 7.71 14.55
N LEU A 207 19.00 7.73 13.76
CA LEU A 207 19.08 7.60 12.29
C LEU A 207 19.69 8.85 11.63
N LYS A 208 19.48 10.04 12.20
CA LYS A 208 20.12 11.28 11.71
C LYS A 208 21.64 11.26 11.88
N TRP A 209 22.17 10.49 12.84
CA TRP A 209 23.61 10.27 12.95
C TRP A 209 24.22 9.55 11.74
N LEU A 210 23.43 8.79 10.99
CA LEU A 210 23.92 8.15 9.77
C LEU A 210 24.03 9.12 8.58
N ASP A 211 23.21 10.16 8.57
CA ASP A 211 23.14 11.17 7.51
C ASP A 211 22.37 12.38 8.07
N GLU A 212 23.10 13.45 8.40
CA GLU A 212 22.54 14.64 9.07
C GLU A 212 21.47 15.35 8.22
N ASN A 213 21.45 15.10 6.90
CA ASN A 213 20.46 15.66 5.99
C ASN A 213 19.14 14.87 6.00
N LEU A 214 19.06 13.72 6.69
CA LEU A 214 17.86 12.92 6.75
C LEU A 214 16.76 13.59 7.59
N GLN A 215 15.62 13.85 6.96
CA GLN A 215 14.44 14.37 7.64
C GLN A 215 13.36 13.30 7.77
N PHE A 216 12.82 13.13 8.97
CA PHE A 216 11.71 12.20 9.20
C PHE A 216 10.39 12.78 8.69
N ILE A 217 9.63 11.97 7.95
CA ILE A 217 8.26 12.25 7.54
C ILE A 217 7.31 11.18 8.08
N SER A 218 6.14 11.62 8.56
CA SER A 218 5.05 10.71 8.94
C SER A 218 4.20 10.42 7.70
N LEU A 219 4.16 9.15 7.29
CA LEU A 219 3.30 8.70 6.19
C LEU A 219 1.82 8.89 6.50
N GLU A 220 1.43 8.85 7.78
CA GLU A 220 0.06 9.13 8.22
C GLU A 220 -0.32 10.59 7.96
N GLU A 221 0.50 11.53 8.46
CA GLU A 221 0.27 12.97 8.30
C GLU A 221 0.28 13.36 6.80
N GLU A 222 1.15 12.73 6.01
CA GLU A 222 1.21 12.95 4.57
C GLU A 222 -0.09 12.49 3.87
N PHE A 223 -0.55 11.27 4.19
CA PHE A 223 -1.79 10.73 3.64
C PHE A 223 -3.02 11.58 4.05
N GLU A 224 -3.11 11.99 5.31
CA GLU A 224 -4.19 12.85 5.80
C GLU A 224 -4.18 14.21 5.12
N LYS A 225 -3.00 14.79 4.92
CA LYS A 225 -2.85 16.06 4.18
C LYS A 225 -3.29 15.91 2.73
N GLU A 226 -2.87 14.84 2.05
CA GLU A 226 -3.27 14.57 0.67
C GLU A 226 -4.79 14.38 0.56
N GLN A 227 -5.38 13.61 1.47
CA GLN A 227 -6.83 13.39 1.50
C GLN A 227 -7.61 14.68 1.81
N SER A 228 -7.08 15.52 2.69
CA SER A 228 -7.66 16.84 2.99
C SER A 228 -7.66 17.75 1.77
N ILE A 229 -6.56 17.77 1.00
CA ILE A 229 -6.47 18.54 -0.25
C ILE A 229 -7.47 18.01 -1.30
N LYS A 230 -7.59 16.69 -1.46
CA LYS A 230 -8.58 16.07 -2.36
C LYS A 230 -10.02 16.45 -1.98
N ASN A 231 -10.36 16.34 -0.70
CA ASN A 231 -11.69 16.73 -0.19
C ASN A 231 -11.95 18.23 -0.42
N LEU A 232 -10.95 19.09 -0.16
CA LEU A 232 -11.04 20.52 -0.38
C LEU A 232 -11.29 20.85 -1.86
N THR A 233 -10.59 20.14 -2.75
CA THR A 233 -10.71 20.32 -4.21
C THR A 233 -12.12 19.95 -4.68
N SER A 234 -12.64 18.80 -4.25
CA SER A 234 -14.01 18.37 -4.53
C SER A 234 -15.04 19.39 -4.02
N GLU A 235 -14.84 19.94 -2.82
CA GLU A 235 -15.73 20.95 -2.24
C GLU A 235 -15.69 22.29 -3.00
N ILE A 236 -14.51 22.74 -3.44
CA ILE A 236 -14.39 23.94 -4.29
C ILE A 236 -15.16 23.74 -5.59
N ILE A 237 -14.94 22.62 -6.30
CA ILE A 237 -15.62 22.33 -7.56
C ILE A 237 -17.14 22.23 -7.34
N SER A 238 -17.57 21.60 -6.26
CA SER A 238 -19.00 21.51 -5.89
C SER A 238 -19.63 22.89 -5.69
N ASN A 239 -18.90 23.83 -5.09
CA ASN A 239 -19.36 25.21 -4.93
C ASN A 239 -19.53 25.95 -6.26
N PHE A 240 -18.67 25.69 -7.24
CA PHE A 240 -18.86 26.19 -8.60
C PHE A 240 -20.12 25.60 -9.24
N ILE A 241 -20.30 24.28 -9.14
CA ILE A 241 -21.45 23.59 -9.74
C ILE A 241 -22.77 24.12 -9.17
N ASP A 242 -22.86 24.35 -7.85
CA ASP A 242 -24.05 24.94 -7.23
C ASP A 242 -24.30 26.41 -7.61
N SER A 243 -23.28 27.11 -8.11
CA SER A 243 -23.33 28.55 -8.42
C SER A 243 -23.32 28.84 -9.92
N ASN A 244 -23.89 27.94 -10.74
CA ASN A 244 -23.90 28.05 -12.21
C ASN A 244 -22.50 28.23 -12.81
N PHE A 245 -21.52 27.54 -12.23
CA PHE A 245 -20.11 27.48 -12.68
C PHE A 245 -19.31 28.77 -12.50
N ILE A 246 -19.83 29.79 -11.82
CA ILE A 246 -19.16 31.08 -11.62
C ILE A 246 -19.18 31.46 -10.13
N LYS A 247 -18.02 31.87 -9.60
CA LYS A 247 -17.83 32.31 -8.19
C LYS A 247 -16.77 33.39 -8.13
N THR A 248 -16.85 34.29 -7.17
CA THR A 248 -15.70 35.15 -6.82
C THR A 248 -14.74 34.43 -5.88
N LYS A 249 -13.46 34.83 -5.86
CA LYS A 249 -12.47 34.26 -4.94
C LYS A 249 -12.90 34.43 -3.47
N VAL A 250 -13.39 35.63 -3.12
CA VAL A 250 -13.91 35.96 -1.77
C VAL A 250 -15.03 35.02 -1.34
N GLU A 251 -15.93 34.65 -2.25
CA GLU A 251 -17.01 33.71 -1.94
C GLU A 251 -16.54 32.28 -1.72
N ILE A 252 -15.38 31.88 -2.23
CA ILE A 252 -14.79 30.55 -1.99
C ILE A 252 -14.09 30.54 -0.62
N GLU A 253 -13.32 31.59 -0.33
CA GLU A 253 -12.58 31.74 0.92
C GLU A 253 -13.51 31.79 2.15
N LYS A 254 -14.72 32.34 2.02
CA LYS A 254 -15.70 32.45 3.11
C LYS A 254 -16.11 31.10 3.72
N TYR A 255 -16.03 30.01 2.96
CA TYR A 255 -16.46 28.68 3.41
C TYR A 255 -15.30 27.81 3.92
N GLN A 256 -14.07 28.33 3.95
CA GLN A 256 -12.88 27.51 4.22
C GLN A 256 -12.08 28.03 5.41
N ASN A 257 -11.82 27.13 6.37
CA ASN A 257 -11.14 27.47 7.63
C ASN A 257 -9.64 27.72 7.47
N ASN A 258 -9.03 27.40 6.31
CA ASN A 258 -7.58 27.53 6.07
C ASN A 258 -7.30 28.22 4.72
N SER A 259 -7.24 29.56 4.74
CA SER A 259 -7.10 30.40 3.55
C SER A 259 -5.84 30.13 2.73
N GLU A 260 -4.74 29.67 3.34
CA GLU A 260 -3.49 29.40 2.61
C GLU A 260 -3.62 28.16 1.72
N ILE A 261 -4.09 27.04 2.27
CA ILE A 261 -4.30 25.80 1.50
C ILE A 261 -5.38 26.00 0.44
N THR A 262 -6.43 26.76 0.76
CA THR A 262 -7.46 27.18 -0.20
C THR A 262 -6.85 27.88 -1.41
N ASN A 263 -6.00 28.87 -1.17
CA ASN A 263 -5.36 29.66 -2.22
C ASN A 263 -4.48 28.81 -3.12
N VAL A 264 -3.63 27.96 -2.54
CA VAL A 264 -2.80 27.02 -3.30
C VAL A 264 -3.66 26.06 -4.13
N THR A 265 -4.78 25.60 -3.60
CA THR A 265 -5.70 24.70 -4.32
C THR A 265 -6.37 25.41 -5.50
N ILE A 266 -6.82 26.65 -5.32
CA ILE A 266 -7.39 27.47 -6.40
C ILE A 266 -6.34 27.73 -7.49
N GLU A 267 -5.11 28.10 -7.11
CA GLU A 267 -4.01 28.30 -8.05
C GLU A 267 -3.71 27.03 -8.85
N ASN A 268 -3.70 25.86 -8.20
CA ASN A 268 -3.55 24.58 -8.89
C ASN A 268 -4.69 24.30 -9.89
N LEU A 269 -5.93 24.63 -9.54
CA LEU A 269 -7.08 24.49 -10.44
C LEU A 269 -7.01 25.46 -11.63
N ILE A 270 -6.45 26.65 -11.44
CA ILE A 270 -6.16 27.61 -12.51
C ILE A 270 -5.04 27.07 -13.42
N ASN A 271 -3.93 26.61 -12.83
CA ASN A 271 -2.77 26.10 -13.56
C ASN A 271 -3.09 24.86 -14.40
N THR A 272 -4.02 24.01 -13.94
CA THR A 272 -4.52 22.84 -14.68
C THR A 272 -5.59 23.18 -15.73
N GLY A 273 -6.05 24.43 -15.76
CA GLY A 273 -7.09 24.94 -16.66
C GLY A 273 -8.51 24.49 -16.32
N ILE A 274 -8.71 23.92 -15.13
CA ILE A 274 -10.04 23.52 -14.61
C ILE A 274 -10.86 24.77 -14.29
N ILE A 275 -10.21 25.83 -13.80
CA ILE A 275 -10.80 27.14 -13.53
C ILE A 275 -10.13 28.20 -14.38
N TYR A 276 -10.90 29.18 -14.86
CA TYR A 276 -10.39 30.37 -15.53
C TYR A 276 -10.66 31.64 -14.72
N PRO A 277 -9.66 32.54 -14.59
CA PRO A 277 -9.89 33.86 -14.04
C PRO A 277 -10.65 34.73 -15.06
N GLY A 278 -11.70 35.39 -14.57
CA GLY A 278 -12.50 36.37 -15.28
C GLY A 278 -12.18 37.80 -14.83
N LYS A 279 -13.10 38.73 -15.14
CA LYS A 279 -13.02 40.12 -14.65
C LYS A 279 -13.50 40.21 -13.20
N ASP A 280 -13.08 41.23 -12.47
CA ASP A 280 -13.59 41.55 -11.13
C ASP A 280 -13.47 40.39 -10.12
N ASP A 281 -12.32 39.68 -10.15
CA ASP A 281 -12.01 38.55 -9.25
C ASP A 281 -13.00 37.37 -9.35
N THR A 282 -13.73 37.30 -10.48
CA THR A 282 -14.56 36.13 -10.81
C THR A 282 -13.69 34.99 -11.33
N LEU A 283 -14.11 33.79 -10.99
CA LEU A 283 -13.54 32.52 -11.42
C LEU A 283 -14.66 31.73 -12.11
N THR A 284 -14.33 31.01 -13.17
CA THR A 284 -15.29 30.20 -13.95
C THR A 284 -14.79 28.78 -14.10
N LEU A 285 -15.64 27.78 -13.84
CA LEU A 285 -15.34 26.37 -14.05
C LEU A 285 -15.41 26.02 -15.55
N ASN A 286 -14.39 25.34 -16.07
CA ASN A 286 -14.26 25.00 -17.48
C ASN A 286 -15.06 23.73 -17.86
N THR A 287 -16.38 23.82 -17.85
CA THR A 287 -17.24 22.67 -18.13
C THR A 287 -17.22 22.20 -19.59
N LYS A 288 -16.59 22.92 -20.52
CA LYS A 288 -16.54 22.52 -21.94
C LYS A 288 -15.35 21.61 -22.24
N ASN A 289 -14.15 22.02 -21.84
CA ASN A 289 -12.91 21.33 -22.23
C ASN A 289 -12.36 20.42 -21.13
N LYS A 290 -12.89 20.51 -19.90
CA LYS A 290 -12.32 19.86 -18.72
C LYS A 290 -13.31 18.98 -17.96
N LYS A 291 -14.38 18.50 -18.60
CA LYS A 291 -15.40 17.62 -17.97
C LYS A 291 -14.77 16.42 -17.24
N ILE A 292 -13.84 15.72 -17.90
CA ILE A 292 -13.14 14.56 -17.33
C ILE A 292 -12.31 14.96 -16.11
N ASP A 293 -11.49 16.01 -16.21
CA ASP A 293 -10.64 16.48 -15.12
C ASP A 293 -11.47 16.98 -13.92
N ILE A 294 -12.58 17.69 -14.20
CA ILE A 294 -13.55 18.14 -13.19
C ILE A 294 -14.11 16.93 -12.45
N LEU A 295 -14.66 15.94 -13.16
CA LEU A 295 -15.28 14.77 -12.55
C LEU A 295 -14.28 13.90 -11.78
N LYS A 296 -13.04 13.78 -12.27
CA LYS A 296 -11.96 13.09 -11.53
C LYS A 296 -11.66 13.74 -10.19
N ASN A 297 -11.60 15.07 -10.14
CA ASN A 297 -11.34 15.81 -8.90
C ASN A 297 -12.58 15.93 -8.00
N LEU A 298 -13.78 15.88 -8.58
CA LEU A 298 -15.05 15.97 -7.87
C LEU A 298 -15.41 14.66 -7.17
N LEU A 299 -15.18 13.53 -7.84
CA LEU A 299 -15.62 12.20 -7.41
C LEU A 299 -14.51 11.39 -6.71
N ILE A 300 -13.34 11.97 -6.49
CA ILE A 300 -12.26 11.32 -5.74
C ILE A 300 -12.51 11.42 -4.22
N GLY A 301 -12.71 10.27 -3.58
CA GLY A 301 -12.95 10.21 -2.14
C GLY A 301 -14.44 10.26 -1.79
N ARG A 302 -14.93 11.41 -1.31
CA ARG A 302 -16.33 11.57 -0.84
C ARG A 302 -17.19 12.21 -1.93
N PHE A 303 -18.37 11.62 -2.17
CA PHE A 303 -19.31 12.19 -3.15
C PHE A 303 -19.99 13.45 -2.63
N PRO A 304 -20.06 14.52 -3.44
CA PRO A 304 -20.69 15.77 -3.04
C PRO A 304 -22.22 15.67 -3.16
N LEU A 305 -22.87 15.06 -2.17
CA LEU A 305 -24.31 14.76 -2.19
C LEU A 305 -25.21 15.93 -2.58
N ARG A 306 -24.84 17.16 -2.17
CA ARG A 306 -25.62 18.38 -2.43
C ARG A 306 -25.81 18.68 -3.92
N ILE A 307 -24.85 18.32 -4.77
CA ILE A 307 -24.86 18.70 -6.19
C ILE A 307 -25.42 17.61 -7.10
N LEU A 308 -25.44 16.33 -6.67
CA LEU A 308 -25.63 15.17 -7.57
C LEU A 308 -26.97 15.17 -8.33
N ASN A 309 -27.98 15.91 -7.87
CA ASN A 309 -29.30 16.03 -8.52
C ASN A 309 -29.61 17.47 -8.97
N THR A 310 -28.59 18.31 -9.08
CA THR A 310 -28.77 19.68 -9.56
C THR A 310 -28.74 19.69 -11.08
N LYS A 311 -29.50 20.60 -11.70
CA LYS A 311 -29.47 20.82 -13.15
C LYS A 311 -28.06 21.10 -13.67
N ASN A 312 -27.23 21.76 -12.86
CA ASN A 312 -25.86 22.07 -13.20
C ASN A 312 -24.99 20.81 -13.25
N TYR A 313 -25.11 19.92 -12.26
CA TYR A 313 -24.43 18.62 -12.33
C TYR A 313 -24.91 17.78 -13.51
N GLU A 314 -26.22 17.69 -13.72
CA GLU A 314 -26.80 16.97 -14.87
C GLU A 314 -26.34 17.54 -16.22
N SER A 315 -26.07 18.84 -16.31
CA SER A 315 -25.54 19.46 -17.53
C SER A 315 -24.06 19.11 -17.79
N ILE A 316 -23.32 18.65 -16.78
CA ILE A 316 -21.97 18.09 -16.97
C ILE A 316 -22.08 16.63 -17.43
N VAL A 317 -23.08 15.89 -16.93
CA VAL A 317 -23.34 14.47 -17.26
C VAL A 317 -24.28 14.38 -18.47
N ASP A 318 -23.75 14.77 -19.64
CA ASP A 318 -24.47 14.87 -20.90
C ASP A 318 -23.91 13.95 -22.00
N HIS A 319 -24.44 14.09 -23.23
CA HIS A 319 -23.97 13.30 -24.37
C HIS A 319 -22.53 13.63 -24.77
N GLU A 320 -22.06 14.86 -24.58
CA GLU A 320 -20.66 15.20 -24.85
C GLU A 320 -19.71 14.48 -23.88
N LEU A 321 -20.07 14.38 -22.59
CA LEU A 321 -19.32 13.55 -21.65
C LEU A 321 -19.32 12.08 -22.08
N LEU A 322 -20.47 11.56 -22.53
CA LEU A 322 -20.57 10.18 -23.01
C LEU A 322 -19.62 9.92 -24.19
N ASP A 323 -19.54 10.85 -25.16
CA ASP A 323 -18.61 10.71 -26.28
C ASP A 323 -17.14 10.70 -25.82
N LEU A 324 -16.79 11.51 -24.81
CA LEU A 324 -15.45 11.46 -24.19
C LEU A 324 -15.19 10.11 -23.51
N ILE A 325 -16.16 9.56 -22.80
CA ILE A 325 -16.07 8.24 -22.16
C ILE A 325 -15.89 7.14 -23.21
N ILE A 326 -16.68 7.17 -24.29
CA ILE A 326 -16.59 6.20 -25.39
C ILE A 326 -15.20 6.24 -26.02
N SER A 327 -14.62 7.43 -26.20
CA SER A 327 -13.25 7.59 -26.70
C SER A 327 -12.20 7.03 -25.72
N ILE A 328 -12.32 7.31 -24.43
CA ILE A 328 -11.41 6.80 -23.37
C ILE A 328 -11.42 5.27 -23.33
N GLN A 329 -12.61 4.67 -23.45
CA GLN A 329 -12.80 3.23 -23.38
C GLN A 329 -12.64 2.53 -24.73
N LYS A 330 -12.59 3.28 -25.84
CA LYS A 330 -12.57 2.77 -27.23
C LYS A 330 -13.79 1.91 -27.56
N MET A 331 -14.99 2.42 -27.30
CA MET A 331 -16.26 1.71 -27.48
C MET A 331 -17.14 2.28 -28.59
N ASP A 332 -16.54 2.61 -29.74
CA ASP A 332 -17.26 3.20 -30.88
C ASP A 332 -18.35 2.29 -31.46
N PHE A 333 -18.37 1.01 -31.05
CA PHE A 333 -19.36 0.00 -31.44
C PHE A 333 -20.70 0.10 -30.69
N LEU A 334 -20.84 0.95 -29.67
CA LEU A 334 -22.12 1.10 -28.95
C LEU A 334 -23.17 1.79 -29.82
N ASN A 335 -24.34 1.17 -29.92
CA ASN A 335 -25.48 1.72 -30.63
C ASN A 335 -26.20 2.82 -29.81
N GLN A 336 -27.21 3.49 -30.40
CA GLN A 336 -27.87 4.62 -29.74
C GLN A 336 -28.67 4.22 -28.49
N GLU A 337 -29.28 3.04 -28.48
CA GLU A 337 -30.03 2.53 -27.32
C GLU A 337 -29.07 2.26 -26.16
N GLU A 338 -27.97 1.55 -26.44
CA GLU A 338 -26.90 1.28 -25.48
C GLU A 338 -26.27 2.58 -24.95
N ARG A 339 -26.05 3.58 -25.81
CA ARG A 339 -25.56 4.91 -25.41
C ARG A 339 -26.52 5.61 -24.44
N ASN A 340 -27.83 5.55 -24.70
CA ASN A 340 -28.83 6.15 -23.83
C ASN A 340 -28.93 5.42 -22.48
N GLU A 341 -28.79 4.10 -22.49
CA GLU A 341 -28.72 3.27 -21.28
C GLU A 341 -27.51 3.66 -20.42
N VAL A 342 -26.31 3.74 -21.03
CA VAL A 342 -25.08 4.18 -20.36
C VAL A 342 -25.28 5.56 -19.73
N LEU A 343 -25.80 6.54 -20.49
CA LEU A 343 -26.02 7.89 -19.97
C LEU A 343 -26.99 7.90 -18.79
N SER A 344 -28.04 7.06 -18.83
CA SER A 344 -29.00 6.94 -17.75
C SER A 344 -28.34 6.40 -16.47
N ILE A 345 -27.48 5.38 -16.60
CA ILE A 345 -26.73 4.83 -15.46
C ILE A 345 -25.73 5.88 -14.91
N LEU A 346 -25.02 6.59 -15.78
CA LEU A 346 -24.07 7.62 -15.37
C LEU A 346 -24.74 8.72 -14.55
N LYS A 347 -25.94 9.16 -14.94
CA LYS A 347 -26.70 10.16 -14.18
C LYS A 347 -27.12 9.68 -12.78
N LEU A 348 -27.28 8.38 -12.59
CA LEU A 348 -27.68 7.79 -11.31
C LEU A 348 -26.51 7.44 -10.40
N SER A 349 -25.34 7.13 -10.96
CA SER A 349 -24.21 6.55 -10.21
C SER A 349 -22.93 7.37 -10.36
N PRO A 350 -22.54 8.15 -9.33
CA PRO A 350 -21.25 8.83 -9.32
C PRO A 350 -20.07 7.83 -9.42
N SER A 351 -20.16 6.64 -8.82
CA SER A 351 -19.12 5.61 -8.96
C SER A 351 -19.01 5.11 -10.39
N ALA A 352 -20.12 4.97 -11.12
CA ALA A 352 -20.11 4.54 -12.52
C ALA A 352 -19.47 5.60 -13.42
N ILE A 353 -19.68 6.89 -13.14
CA ILE A 353 -18.95 7.99 -13.79
C ILE A 353 -17.46 7.86 -13.51
N TYR A 354 -17.06 7.76 -12.23
CA TYR A 354 -15.65 7.68 -11.87
C TYR A 354 -14.94 6.49 -12.50
N TYR A 355 -15.61 5.33 -12.60
CA TYR A 355 -15.13 4.18 -13.36
C TYR A 355 -14.92 4.54 -14.85
N SER A 356 -15.96 5.07 -15.49
CA SER A 356 -16.02 5.25 -16.95
C SER A 356 -15.05 6.30 -17.49
N ILE A 357 -14.67 7.29 -16.67
CA ILE A 357 -13.71 8.34 -17.05
C ILE A 357 -12.24 7.92 -16.88
N ASN A 358 -11.98 6.70 -16.44
CA ASN A 358 -10.65 6.11 -16.31
C ASN A 358 -10.52 4.92 -17.27
N PRO A 359 -9.44 4.83 -18.07
CA PRO A 359 -9.29 3.75 -19.04
C PRO A 359 -9.24 2.39 -18.35
N ASP A 360 -10.09 1.46 -18.77
CA ASP A 360 -10.08 0.08 -18.28
C ASP A 360 -9.21 -0.78 -19.21
N PRO A 361 -8.06 -1.32 -18.74
CA PRO A 361 -7.16 -2.11 -19.59
C PRO A 361 -7.81 -3.34 -20.22
N MET A 362 -8.91 -3.86 -19.66
CA MET A 362 -9.65 -4.99 -20.26
C MET A 362 -10.47 -4.56 -21.49
N ILE A 363 -10.75 -3.26 -21.64
CA ILE A 363 -11.55 -2.68 -22.72
C ILE A 363 -10.64 -1.90 -23.68
N SER A 364 -9.81 -1.00 -23.15
CA SER A 364 -9.05 0.00 -23.90
C SER A 364 -7.73 -0.50 -24.48
N ASN A 365 -7.24 -1.67 -24.04
CA ASN A 365 -6.08 -2.29 -24.68
C ASN A 365 -6.52 -2.82 -26.05
N ASP A 366 -6.05 -2.13 -27.09
CA ASP A 366 -5.95 -2.73 -28.40
C ASP A 366 -4.62 -3.46 -28.40
N VAL A 367 -4.66 -4.78 -28.55
CA VAL A 367 -3.44 -5.45 -28.99
C VAL A 367 -3.13 -4.82 -30.34
N ASN A 368 -1.96 -4.22 -30.50
CA ASN A 368 -1.42 -3.70 -31.77
C ASN A 368 -1.16 -4.85 -32.77
N ASP A 369 -2.04 -5.85 -32.82
CA ASP A 369 -1.96 -6.99 -33.68
C ASP A 369 -2.80 -6.70 -34.92
N PRO A 370 -2.17 -6.50 -36.09
CA PRO A 370 -2.87 -6.21 -37.34
C PRO A 370 -3.75 -7.38 -37.84
N ILE A 371 -3.91 -8.44 -37.05
CA ILE A 371 -4.70 -9.65 -37.33
C ILE A 371 -6.08 -9.59 -36.66
N ILE A 372 -6.33 -8.67 -35.71
CA ILE A 372 -7.64 -8.56 -35.06
C ILE A 372 -8.55 -7.69 -35.94
N GLU A 373 -9.05 -8.24 -37.03
CA GLU A 373 -10.46 -8.00 -37.35
C GLU A 373 -11.23 -8.37 -36.08
N ILE A 374 -11.81 -7.38 -35.39
CA ILE A 374 -12.39 -7.59 -34.07
C ILE A 374 -13.56 -8.57 -34.21
N TYR A 375 -13.30 -9.84 -33.93
CA TYR A 375 -14.33 -10.89 -33.88
C TYR A 375 -15.51 -10.38 -33.05
N GLU A 376 -16.74 -10.60 -33.53
CA GLU A 376 -17.98 -10.18 -32.84
C GLU A 376 -18.00 -10.60 -31.35
N ASN A 377 -17.38 -11.73 -31.03
CA ASN A 377 -17.22 -12.23 -29.66
C ASN A 377 -16.39 -11.30 -28.76
N VAL A 378 -15.36 -10.63 -29.28
CA VAL A 378 -14.52 -9.68 -28.54
C VAL A 378 -15.29 -8.38 -28.29
N ILE A 379 -16.00 -7.86 -29.31
CA ILE A 379 -16.89 -6.69 -29.15
C ILE A 379 -17.95 -6.98 -28.11
N LYS A 380 -18.62 -8.13 -28.22
CA LYS A 380 -19.62 -8.58 -27.26
C LYS A 380 -19.01 -8.69 -25.85
N PHE A 381 -17.84 -9.30 -25.71
CA PHE A 381 -17.15 -9.38 -24.42
C PHE A 381 -16.87 -7.99 -23.83
N LYS A 382 -16.26 -7.07 -24.60
CA LYS A 382 -15.95 -5.71 -24.14
C LYS A 382 -17.21 -4.97 -23.72
N ARG A 383 -18.27 -5.05 -24.52
CA ARG A 383 -19.59 -4.47 -24.22
C ARG A 383 -20.16 -5.04 -22.92
N ASP A 384 -20.32 -6.36 -22.84
CA ASP A 384 -20.93 -7.04 -21.69
C ASP A 384 -20.10 -6.78 -20.41
N TYR A 385 -18.77 -6.71 -20.54
CA TYR A 385 -17.85 -6.38 -19.46
C TYR A 385 -18.06 -4.93 -18.95
N PHE A 386 -18.16 -3.96 -19.86
CA PHE A 386 -18.40 -2.56 -19.52
C PHE A 386 -19.73 -2.37 -18.79
N PHE A 387 -20.83 -2.88 -19.35
CA PHE A 387 -22.16 -2.81 -18.72
C PHE A 387 -22.16 -3.49 -17.35
N ARG A 388 -21.55 -4.68 -17.22
CA ARG A 388 -21.45 -5.35 -15.92
C ARG A 388 -20.76 -4.49 -14.87
N ASN A 389 -19.69 -3.76 -15.23
CA ASN A 389 -19.02 -2.87 -14.30
C ASN A 389 -19.86 -1.63 -13.97
N LEU A 390 -20.54 -1.02 -14.95
CA LEU A 390 -21.49 0.06 -14.71
C LEU A 390 -22.55 -0.34 -13.69
N TYR A 391 -23.21 -1.48 -13.91
CA TYR A 391 -24.23 -2.01 -13.01
C TYR A 391 -23.69 -2.35 -11.62
N LYS A 392 -22.48 -2.92 -11.55
CA LYS A 392 -21.80 -3.16 -10.27
C LYS A 392 -21.57 -1.87 -9.49
N HIS A 393 -21.12 -0.80 -10.16
CA HIS A 393 -20.91 0.50 -9.52
C HIS A 393 -22.24 1.14 -9.07
N LEU A 394 -23.28 1.08 -9.90
CA LEU A 394 -24.62 1.53 -9.52
C LEU A 394 -25.17 0.77 -8.31
N LYS A 395 -25.03 -0.57 -8.28
CA LYS A 395 -25.45 -1.39 -7.14
C LYS A 395 -24.72 -1.00 -5.86
N ASN A 396 -23.39 -0.82 -5.94
CA ASN A 396 -22.59 -0.39 -4.80
C ASN A 396 -22.99 0.99 -4.30
N ASP A 397 -23.27 1.93 -5.20
CA ASP A 397 -23.77 3.26 -4.85
C ASP A 397 -25.15 3.18 -4.20
N PHE A 398 -26.06 2.38 -4.74
CA PHE A 398 -27.39 2.18 -4.17
C PHE A 398 -27.30 1.61 -2.75
N GLN A 399 -26.41 0.65 -2.51
CA GLN A 399 -26.19 0.03 -1.20
C GLN A 399 -25.37 0.89 -0.23
N ASN A 400 -24.86 2.05 -0.67
CA ASN A 400 -24.08 2.95 0.16
C ASN A 400 -25.01 3.84 1.01
N THR A 401 -24.95 3.70 2.34
CA THR A 401 -25.76 4.48 3.29
C THR A 401 -25.63 5.99 3.13
N PHE A 402 -24.50 6.50 2.65
CA PHE A 402 -24.33 7.93 2.39
C PHE A 402 -25.13 8.43 1.18
N LEU A 403 -25.48 7.55 0.24
CA LEU A 403 -26.27 7.87 -0.96
C LEU A 403 -27.75 7.50 -0.83
N ALA A 404 -28.18 6.92 0.31
CA ALA A 404 -29.56 6.47 0.50
C ALA A 404 -30.60 7.58 0.25
N GLU A 405 -30.32 8.80 0.72
CA GLU A 405 -31.20 9.96 0.50
C GLU A 405 -31.24 10.37 -0.97
N HIS A 406 -30.08 10.37 -1.64
CA HIS A 406 -29.96 10.67 -3.06
C HIS A 406 -30.82 9.72 -3.91
N PHE A 407 -30.77 8.41 -3.65
CA PHE A 407 -31.60 7.44 -4.38
C PHE A 407 -33.09 7.53 -4.02
N TYR A 408 -33.42 7.48 -2.74
CA TYR A 408 -34.82 7.39 -2.30
C TYR A 408 -35.58 8.70 -2.47
N THR A 409 -35.02 9.81 -2.02
CA THR A 409 -35.74 11.10 -1.96
C THR A 409 -35.66 11.83 -3.29
N ASN A 410 -34.46 11.93 -3.87
CA ASN A 410 -34.25 12.75 -5.06
C ASN A 410 -34.57 11.99 -6.35
N ASN A 411 -34.02 10.78 -6.51
CA ASN A 411 -34.23 9.97 -7.71
C ASN A 411 -35.51 9.12 -7.66
N LYS A 412 -36.15 9.00 -6.49
CA LYS A 412 -37.35 8.18 -6.27
C LYS A 412 -37.15 6.70 -6.65
N ILE A 413 -35.94 6.20 -6.41
CA ILE A 413 -35.58 4.80 -6.63
C ILE A 413 -35.65 4.08 -5.28
N ASN A 414 -36.57 3.13 -5.19
CA ASN A 414 -36.84 2.41 -3.95
C ASN A 414 -36.18 1.02 -3.92
N GLU A 415 -35.81 0.48 -5.08
CA GLU A 415 -35.40 -0.91 -5.21
C GLU A 415 -34.41 -1.14 -6.35
N ILE A 416 -33.49 -2.09 -6.13
CA ILE A 416 -32.75 -2.78 -7.18
C ILE A 416 -33.03 -4.28 -7.07
N GLU A 417 -33.42 -4.87 -8.20
CA GLU A 417 -33.56 -6.32 -8.38
C GLU A 417 -32.43 -6.85 -9.27
N GLU A 418 -31.79 -7.93 -8.84
CA GLU A 418 -30.79 -8.66 -9.62
C GLU A 418 -31.22 -10.11 -9.83
N ASN A 419 -31.26 -10.53 -11.10
CA ASN A 419 -31.59 -11.88 -11.51
C ASN A 419 -30.32 -12.59 -12.02
N ILE A 420 -29.77 -13.50 -11.22
CA ILE A 420 -28.52 -14.21 -11.54
C ILE A 420 -28.83 -15.66 -11.91
N SER A 421 -28.46 -16.06 -13.14
CA SER A 421 -28.56 -17.45 -13.61
C SER A 421 -27.18 -18.10 -13.68
N TYR A 422 -26.89 -19.04 -12.79
CA TYR A 422 -25.70 -19.89 -12.84
C TYR A 422 -25.97 -21.15 -13.67
N LYS A 423 -25.18 -21.38 -14.74
CA LYS A 423 -25.21 -22.62 -15.53
C LYS A 423 -23.82 -23.25 -15.57
N ILE A 424 -23.62 -24.35 -14.86
CA ILE A 424 -22.37 -25.12 -14.86
C ILE A 424 -22.51 -26.22 -15.91
N LYS A 425 -21.58 -26.25 -16.87
CA LYS A 425 -21.61 -27.19 -17.99
C LYS A 425 -20.37 -28.08 -17.96
N SER A 426 -20.56 -29.37 -18.25
CA SER A 426 -19.49 -30.25 -18.70
C SER A 426 -19.31 -30.10 -20.22
N LYS A 427 -18.44 -30.91 -20.83
CA LYS A 427 -18.33 -30.96 -22.30
C LYS A 427 -19.63 -31.40 -22.98
N ASN A 428 -20.48 -32.17 -22.30
CA ASN A 428 -21.59 -32.89 -22.92
C ASN A 428 -22.97 -32.48 -22.38
N GLU A 429 -23.04 -31.86 -21.20
CA GLU A 429 -24.33 -31.53 -20.57
C GLU A 429 -24.24 -30.34 -19.61
N VAL A 430 -25.40 -29.79 -19.22
CA VAL A 430 -25.51 -28.86 -18.10
C VAL A 430 -25.57 -29.68 -16.81
N LEU A 431 -24.52 -29.61 -16.00
CA LEU A 431 -24.43 -30.33 -14.72
C LEU A 431 -25.32 -29.68 -13.65
N TYR A 432 -25.48 -28.37 -13.73
CA TYR A 432 -26.19 -27.59 -12.72
C TYR A 432 -26.73 -26.30 -13.31
N HIS A 433 -27.98 -25.96 -12.98
CA HIS A 433 -28.58 -24.66 -13.24
C HIS A 433 -29.26 -24.16 -11.97
N ARG A 434 -28.92 -22.95 -11.55
CA ARG A 434 -29.56 -22.26 -10.43
C ARG A 434 -29.87 -20.82 -10.81
N GLU A 435 -31.05 -20.37 -10.43
CA GLU A 435 -31.44 -18.97 -10.51
C GLU A 435 -31.51 -18.40 -9.09
N ILE A 436 -31.00 -17.18 -8.93
CA ILE A 436 -31.01 -16.44 -7.67
C ILE A 436 -31.57 -15.06 -7.99
N VAL A 437 -32.62 -14.69 -7.25
CA VAL A 437 -33.19 -13.34 -7.27
C VAL A 437 -32.74 -12.65 -5.98
N ASP A 438 -32.05 -11.53 -6.10
CA ASP A 438 -31.64 -10.69 -4.99
C ASP A 438 -32.28 -9.31 -5.12
N ARG A 439 -33.10 -8.94 -4.14
CA ARG A 439 -33.82 -7.66 -4.12
C ARG A 439 -33.39 -6.86 -2.90
N THR A 440 -32.84 -5.67 -3.16
CA THR A 440 -32.46 -4.72 -2.12
C THR A 440 -33.35 -3.49 -2.25
N GLY A 441 -34.04 -3.14 -1.17
CA GLY A 441 -34.87 -1.94 -1.09
C GLY A 441 -34.32 -0.90 -0.12
N ILE A 442 -34.70 0.36 -0.33
CA ILE A 442 -34.56 1.44 0.66
C ILE A 442 -35.94 1.77 1.20
N ALA A 443 -36.08 1.80 2.53
CA ALA A 443 -37.32 2.17 3.21
C ALA A 443 -37.07 3.32 4.18
N GLN A 444 -38.11 4.13 4.42
CA GLN A 444 -38.10 5.18 5.44
C GLN A 444 -38.77 4.70 6.73
N MET A 445 -38.04 4.77 7.83
CA MET A 445 -38.57 4.54 9.17
C MET A 445 -39.43 5.72 9.63
N THR A 446 -40.25 5.49 10.66
CA THR A 446 -41.13 6.52 11.26
C THR A 446 -40.37 7.71 11.83
N ASP A 447 -39.10 7.53 12.21
CA ASP A 447 -38.21 8.60 12.69
C ASP A 447 -37.53 9.37 11.53
N GLY A 448 -37.86 9.03 10.28
CA GLY A 448 -37.30 9.64 9.08
C GLY A 448 -36.03 8.98 8.56
N LYS A 449 -35.39 8.07 9.31
CA LYS A 449 -34.15 7.41 8.87
C LYS A 449 -34.41 6.46 7.71
N LYS A 450 -33.47 6.43 6.77
CA LYS A 450 -33.49 5.47 5.66
C LYS A 450 -32.72 4.22 6.05
N ILE A 451 -33.33 3.06 5.83
CA ILE A 451 -32.71 1.76 6.09
C ILE A 451 -32.76 0.91 4.83
N TYR A 452 -31.76 0.04 4.70
CA TYR A 452 -31.75 -0.99 3.68
C TYR A 452 -32.50 -2.20 4.16
N ILE A 453 -33.38 -2.70 3.31
CA ILE A 453 -34.15 -3.91 3.56
C ILE A 453 -33.83 -4.93 2.47
N LYS A 454 -33.65 -6.18 2.89
CA LYS A 454 -33.65 -7.30 1.95
C LYS A 454 -35.10 -7.67 1.68
N ILE A 455 -35.52 -7.54 0.42
CA ILE A 455 -36.88 -7.89 0.01
C ILE A 455 -36.88 -9.38 -0.35
N LEU A 456 -37.79 -10.14 0.25
CA LEU A 456 -37.95 -11.55 -0.08
C LEU A 456 -38.56 -11.67 -1.49
N PRO A 457 -38.09 -12.61 -2.33
CA PRO A 457 -38.54 -12.74 -3.72
C PRO A 457 -40.07 -12.84 -3.87
N ASP A 458 -40.75 -13.44 -2.90
CA ASP A 458 -42.19 -13.73 -2.93
C ASP A 458 -43.07 -12.53 -2.52
N ILE A 459 -42.49 -11.40 -2.11
CA ILE A 459 -43.24 -10.19 -1.74
C ILE A 459 -43.40 -9.29 -2.97
N LYS A 460 -44.60 -9.23 -3.54
CA LYS A 460 -44.95 -8.19 -4.52
C LYS A 460 -45.08 -6.85 -3.78
N ILE A 461 -44.14 -5.95 -4.01
CA ILE A 461 -44.32 -4.53 -3.72
C ILE A 461 -45.12 -3.98 -4.91
N PRO A 462 -46.27 -3.31 -4.70
CA PRO A 462 -47.06 -2.76 -5.79
C PRO A 462 -46.19 -1.85 -6.66
N ASP A 463 -46.26 -2.03 -7.98
CA ASP A 463 -45.63 -1.10 -8.91
C ASP A 463 -46.32 0.27 -8.74
N PRO A 464 -45.59 1.36 -8.42
CA PRO A 464 -46.21 2.67 -8.31
C PRO A 464 -46.84 3.18 -9.62
N LEU A 465 -46.66 2.47 -10.74
CA LEU A 465 -47.26 2.75 -12.05
C LEU A 465 -48.44 1.82 -12.42
N GLU A 466 -48.81 0.85 -11.57
CA GLU A 466 -50.03 0.01 -11.74
C GLU A 466 -51.29 0.63 -11.11
#